data_AF-A0A0F9HQP7-F1
#
_entry.id   AF-A0A0F9HQP7-F1
#
_cell.length_a   1.000
_cell.length_b   1.000
_cell.length_c   1.000
_cell.angle_alpha   90.00
_cell.angle_beta   90.00
_cell.angle_gamma   90.00
#
_symmetry.space_group_name_H-M   'P 1'
#
loop_
_entity.id
_entity.type
_entity.pdbx_description
1 polymer ?
#
loop_
_entity_poly.entity_id
_entity_poly.type
_entity_poly.pdbx_seq_one_letter_code
_entity_poly.pdbx_strand_id
1 'polypeptide(L)' 'MCNRCEWEELLEDIDELTDEPKYEFAQDTLEGIKEGVSEKEHCTEAQRNAVENIRDSKD' A
#
# COMPACT_ATOMS: atom_id res chain seq x y z
N MET A 1 -15.45 -3.39 -7.91
CA MET A 1 -15.58 -4.13 -6.64
C MET A 1 -15.09 -5.58 -6.77
N CYS A 2 -13.80 -5.79 -6.50
CA CYS A 2 -13.20 -7.13 -6.39
C CYS A 2 -13.30 -7.61 -4.94
N ASN A 3 -14.21 -8.55 -4.64
CA ASN A 3 -14.47 -9.03 -3.27
C ASN A 3 -13.41 -10.03 -2.74
N ARG A 4 -12.27 -10.19 -3.42
CA ARG A 4 -11.25 -11.22 -3.09
C ARG A 4 -9.82 -10.70 -3.04
N CYS A 5 -9.61 -9.41 -3.30
CA CYS A 5 -8.25 -8.87 -3.35
C CYS A 5 -7.87 -8.04 -2.12
N GLU A 6 -8.70 -8.00 -1.07
CA GLU A 6 -8.36 -7.35 0.22
C GLU A 6 -7.76 -5.94 0.02
N TRP A 7 -8.30 -5.19 -0.93
CA TRP A 7 -7.76 -3.88 -1.29
C TRP A 7 -7.98 -2.86 -0.18
N GLU A 8 -9.01 -3.05 0.65
CA GLU A 8 -9.26 -2.24 1.86
C GLU A 8 -8.14 -2.44 2.88
N GLU A 9 -7.76 -3.69 3.17
CA GLU A 9 -6.64 -4.01 4.08
C GLU A 9 -5.32 -3.42 3.58
N LEU A 10 -5.07 -3.48 2.26
CA LEU A 10 -3.87 -2.86 1.67
C LEU A 10 -3.87 -1.33 1.85
N LEU A 11 -5.03 -0.66 1.77
CA LEU A 11 -5.13 0.78 2.02
C LEU A 11 -4.86 1.11 3.48
N GLU A 12 -5.35 0.29 4.42
CA GLU A 12 -5.05 0.44 5.85
C GLU A 12 -3.55 0.29 6.13
N ASP A 13 -2.90 -0.74 5.57
CA ASP A 13 -1.45 -0.93 5.67
C ASP A 13 -0.68 0.28 5.11
N ILE A 14 -1.10 0.82 3.96
CA ILE A 14 -0.46 2.00 3.37
C ILE A 14 -0.59 3.22 4.29
N ASP A 15 -1.74 3.42 4.93
CA ASP A 15 -1.97 4.54 5.84
C ASP A 15 -1.07 4.42 7.08
N GLU A 16 -0.96 3.23 7.67
CA GLU A 16 -0.04 2.98 8.78
C GLU A 16 1.41 3.27 8.40
N LEU A 17 1.86 2.82 7.22
CA LEU A 17 3.23 3.06 6.76
C LEU A 17 3.49 4.54 6.46
N THR A 18 2.49 5.27 5.96
CA THR A 18 2.63 6.69 5.57
C THR A 18 2.72 7.61 6.81
N ASP A 19 2.11 7.21 7.92
CA ASP A 19 2.18 7.94 9.20
C ASP A 19 3.51 7.73 9.95
N GLU A 20 4.31 6.74 9.55
CA GLU A 20 5.55 6.35 10.21
C GLU A 20 6.79 7.02 9.57
N PRO A 21 7.55 7.86 10.31
CA PRO A 21 8.70 8.59 9.74
C PRO A 21 9.79 7.69 9.15
N LYS A 22 9.90 6.43 9.60
CA LYS A 22 10.88 5.47 9.07
C LYS A 22 10.65 5.08 7.61
N TYR A 23 9.45 5.35 7.07
CA TYR A 23 9.08 5.06 5.68
C TYR A 23 8.96 6.32 4.79
N GLU A 24 9.44 7.49 5.25
CA GLU A 24 9.43 8.73 4.45
C GLU A 24 10.05 8.55 3.05
N PHE A 25 11.09 7.70 2.94
CA PHE A 25 11.75 7.39 1.67
C PHE A 25 10.83 6.74 0.62
N ALA A 26 9.69 6.19 1.03
CA ALA A 26 8.75 5.45 0.19
C ALA A 26 7.41 6.18 0.00
N GLN A 27 7.23 7.40 0.54
CA GLN A 27 5.97 8.14 0.49
C GLN A 27 5.38 8.23 -0.92
N ASP A 28 6.16 8.70 -1.91
CA ASP A 28 5.70 8.83 -3.30
C ASP A 28 5.18 7.50 -3.88
N THR A 29 5.80 6.39 -3.49
CA THR A 29 5.41 5.05 -3.96
C THR A 29 4.13 4.59 -3.27
N LEU A 30 4.03 4.80 -1.95
CA LEU A 30 2.84 4.46 -1.16
C LEU A 30 1.61 5.26 -1.61
N GLU A 31 1.76 6.57 -1.81
CA GLU A 31 0.68 7.45 -2.29
C GLU A 31 0.21 7.06 -3.70
N GLY A 32 1.14 6.78 -4.62
CA GLY A 32 0.78 6.36 -5.98
C GLY A 32 0.06 5.00 -6.02
N ILE A 33 0.43 4.06 -5.13
CA ILE A 33 -0.30 2.81 -4.97
C ILE A 33 -1.69 3.07 -4.38
N LYS A 34 -1.78 3.89 -3.33
CA LYS A 34 -3.03 4.25 -2.66
C LYS A 34 -4.05 4.84 -3.63
N GLU A 35 -3.64 5.83 -4.43
CA GLU A 35 -4.48 6.45 -5.46
C GLU A 35 -5.00 5.39 -6.44
N GLY A 36 -4.10 4.60 -7.03
CA GLY A 36 -4.48 3.59 -8.01
C GLY A 36 -5.37 2.47 -7.47
N VAL A 37 -5.22 2.11 -6.19
CA VAL A 37 -6.04 1.09 -5.51
C VAL A 37 -7.40 1.66 -5.13
N SER A 38 -7.45 2.88 -4.56
CA SER A 38 -8.69 3.53 -4.16
C SER A 38 -9.59 3.85 -5.35
N GLU A 39 -9.04 4.27 -6.50
CA GLU A 39 -9.84 4.56 -7.69
C GLU A 39 -10.46 3.30 -8.31
N LYS A 40 -9.76 2.17 -8.23
CA LYS A 40 -10.16 0.92 -8.89
C LYS A 40 -10.90 -0.04 -7.96
N GLU A 41 -10.88 0.24 -6.65
CA GLU A 41 -11.35 -0.68 -5.60
C GLU A 41 -10.78 -2.10 -5.82
N HIS A 42 -9.49 -2.13 -6.15
CA HIS A 42 -8.76 -3.33 -6.52
C HIS A 42 -7.26 -3.11 -6.41
N CYS A 43 -6.54 -4.11 -5.91
CA CYS A 43 -5.08 -4.14 -5.92
C CYS A 43 -4.56 -5.38 -6.66
N THR A 44 -3.41 -5.21 -7.28
CA THR A 44 -2.65 -6.28 -7.93
C THR A 44 -1.67 -6.92 -6.95
N GLU A 45 -1.23 -8.15 -7.25
CA GLU A 45 -0.19 -8.82 -6.48
C GLU A 45 1.11 -8.00 -6.44
N ALA A 46 1.47 -7.33 -7.54
CA ALA A 46 2.64 -6.46 -7.58
C ALA A 46 2.54 -5.26 -6.61
N GLN A 47 1.34 -4.66 -6.48
CA GLN A 47 1.11 -3.57 -5.54
C GLN A 47 1.20 -4.05 -4.09
N ARG A 48 0.66 -5.24 -3.78
CA ARG A 48 0.81 -5.83 -2.43
C ARG A 48 2.26 -6.12 -2.10
N ASN A 49 2.95 -6.82 -3.00
CA ASN A 49 4.36 -7.14 -2.82
C ASN A 49 5.21 -5.87 -2.64
N ALA A 50 4.88 -4.78 -3.33
CA ALA A 50 5.58 -3.51 -3.15
C ALA A 50 5.42 -2.96 -1.72
N VAL A 51 4.19 -2.97 -1.18
CA VAL A 51 3.89 -2.52 0.19
C VAL A 51 4.54 -3.43 1.23
N GLU A 52 4.46 -4.76 1.06
CA GLU A 52 5.12 -5.73 1.94
C GLU A 52 6.65 -5.54 1.96
N ASN A 53 7.28 -5.38 0.80
CA ASN A 53 8.72 -5.13 0.72
C ASN A 53 9.13 -3.81 1.41
N ILE A 54 8.28 -2.78 1.34
CA ILE A 54 8.53 -1.51 2.04
C ILE A 54 8.45 -1.75 3.55
N ARG A 55 7.39 -2.41 4.04
CA ARG A 55 7.20 -2.76 5.45
C ARG A 55 8.41 -3.50 6.02
N ASP A 56 8.82 -4.58 5.36
CA ASP A 56 9.94 -5.45 5.74
C ASP A 56 11.30 -4.76 5.68
N SER A 57 11.44 -3.67 4.91
CA SER A 57 12.72 -2.95 4.77
C SER A 57 13.18 -2.23 6.05
N LYS A 58 12.26 -2.03 7.02
CA LYS A 58 12.49 -1.34 8.30
C LYS A 58 11.81 -2.02 9.49
N ASP A 59 11.52 -3.32 9.38
CA ASP A 59 11.12 -4.17 10.50
C ASP A 59 12.32 -4.62 11.36
#